data_AF-A0A2V6NXM9-F1
#
_entry.id   AF-A0A2V6NXM9-F1
#
_cell.length_a   1.000
_cell.length_b   1.000
_cell.length_c   1.000
_cell.angle_alpha   90.00
_cell.angle_beta   90.00
_cell.angle_gamma   90.00
#
_symmetry.space_group_name_H-M   'P 1'
#
loop_
_entity.id
_entity.type
_entity.pdbx_description
1 polymer ?
#
loop_
_entity_poly.entity_id
_entity_poly.type
_entity_poly.pdbx_seq_one_letter_code
_entity_poly.pdbx_strand_id
1 'polypeptide(L)'
;MKVGASDYLMKPSAIKQLLAVVEGALEKRRTREAHAFLRSQLGRSFMLSGIIGRSQAMLTVCDDIRRAASVDANVLILGESGAGKEVVARATHDNSSRQGRPFVAINCGAIPRELMEAELFGHERGAFTGAQFSREGLLEAADGGTLFLDEV
;
A
#
# COMPACT_ATOMS: atom_id res chain seq x y z
N MET A 1 -18.64 32.89 -20.72
CA MET A 1 -19.55 32.01 -19.95
C MET A 1 -18.93 31.72 -18.60
N LYS A 2 -19.43 32.34 -17.52
CA LYS A 2 -18.67 32.53 -16.26
C LYS A 2 -19.22 31.80 -15.02
N VAL A 3 -20.23 30.91 -15.13
CA VAL A 3 -20.88 30.26 -13.95
C VAL A 3 -21.24 28.77 -14.16
N GLY A 4 -20.52 28.02 -15.00
CA GLY A 4 -20.67 26.56 -15.07
C GLY A 4 -21.81 25.99 -15.94
N ALA A 5 -22.52 26.81 -16.70
CA ALA A 5 -23.45 26.33 -17.73
C ALA A 5 -22.69 25.59 -18.86
N SER A 6 -23.16 24.41 -19.26
CA SER A 6 -22.55 23.60 -20.34
C SER A 6 -22.84 24.18 -21.73
N ASP A 7 -24.02 24.78 -21.91
CA ASP A 7 -24.45 25.47 -23.13
C ASP A 7 -25.64 26.42 -22.84
N TYR A 8 -26.10 27.17 -23.84
CA TYR A 8 -27.27 28.05 -23.77
C TYR A 8 -28.20 27.87 -24.98
N LEU A 9 -29.50 28.08 -24.77
CA LEU A 9 -30.53 28.00 -25.81
C LEU A 9 -31.40 29.25 -25.79
N MET A 10 -31.53 29.90 -26.95
CA MET A 10 -32.42 31.05 -27.13
C MET A 10 -33.80 30.58 -27.59
N LYS A 11 -34.85 31.06 -26.92
CA LYS A 11 -36.23 30.81 -27.34
C LYS A 11 -36.66 31.81 -28.42
N PRO A 12 -37.50 31.42 -29.40
CA PRO A 12 -38.03 30.07 -29.62
C PRO A 12 -36.98 29.18 -30.32
N SER A 13 -36.70 28.01 -29.76
CA SER A 13 -35.72 27.07 -30.29
C SER A 13 -36.40 25.88 -30.97
N ALA A 14 -35.87 25.44 -32.11
CA ALA A 14 -36.36 24.22 -32.74
C ALA A 14 -36.08 22.99 -31.85
N ILE A 15 -37.00 22.02 -31.82
CA ILE A 15 -36.82 20.76 -31.05
C ILE A 15 -35.51 20.07 -31.41
N LYS A 16 -35.10 20.10 -32.69
CA LYS A 16 -33.81 19.55 -33.15
C LYS A 16 -32.60 20.20 -32.48
N GLN A 17 -32.63 21.52 -32.27
CA GLN A 17 -31.54 22.23 -31.60
C GLN A 17 -31.50 21.88 -30.11
N LEU A 18 -32.66 21.72 -29.48
CA LEU A 18 -32.74 21.27 -28.09
C LEU A 18 -32.13 19.87 -27.92
N LEU A 19 -32.48 18.93 -28.80
CA LEU A 19 -31.94 17.56 -28.77
C LEU A 19 -30.42 17.54 -28.93
N ALA A 20 -29.87 18.30 -29.88
CA ALA A 20 -28.43 18.37 -30.11
C ALA A 20 -27.65 18.90 -28.89
N VAL A 21 -28.18 19.92 -28.21
CA VAL A 21 -27.56 20.47 -26.99
C VAL A 21 -27.63 19.47 -25.83
N VAL A 22 -28.74 18.75 -25.69
CA VAL A 22 -28.89 17.72 -24.65
C VAL A 22 -27.93 16.55 -24.89
N GLU A 23 -27.83 16.05 -26.11
CA GLU A 23 -26.89 14.96 -26.46
C GLU A 23 -25.44 15.36 -26.17
N GLY A 24 -25.02 16.55 -26.60
CA GLY A 24 -23.67 17.05 -26.33
C GLY A 24 -23.38 17.24 -24.83
N ALA A 25 -24.38 17.63 -24.04
CA ALA A 25 -24.24 17.74 -22.59
C ALA A 25 -24.12 16.36 -21.92
N LEU A 26 -24.88 15.36 -22.38
CA LEU A 26 -24.82 13.99 -21.88
C LEU A 26 -23.48 13.32 -22.21
N GLU A 27 -22.96 13.49 -23.43
CA GLU A 27 -21.61 13.00 -23.77
C GLU A 27 -20.52 13.66 -22.92
N LYS A 28 -20.53 14.99 -22.79
CA LYS A 28 -19.57 15.70 -21.93
C LYS A 28 -19.62 15.21 -20.48
N ARG A 29 -20.82 14.90 -19.97
CA ARG A 29 -21.00 14.34 -18.63
C ARG A 29 -20.41 12.94 -18.53
N ARG A 30 -20.73 12.04 -19.45
CA ARG A 30 -20.17 10.68 -19.50
C ARG A 30 -18.64 10.70 -19.57
N THR A 31 -18.06 11.55 -20.42
CA THR A 31 -16.60 11.68 -20.55
C THR A 31 -15.97 12.23 -19.27
N ARG A 32 -16.61 13.21 -18.60
CA ARG A 32 -16.13 13.71 -17.30
C ARG A 32 -16.21 12.65 -16.21
N GLU A 33 -17.31 11.90 -16.13
CA GLU A 33 -17.50 10.84 -15.14
C GLU A 33 -16.49 9.70 -15.37
N ALA A 34 -16.27 9.30 -16.62
CA ALA A 34 -15.24 8.32 -16.98
C ALA A 34 -13.82 8.83 -16.64
N HIS A 35 -13.50 10.09 -16.95
CA HIS A 35 -12.22 10.70 -16.63
C HIS A 35 -12.01 10.87 -15.12
N ALA A 36 -13.05 11.22 -14.36
CA ALA A 36 -13.02 11.28 -12.91
C ALA A 36 -12.86 9.89 -12.29
N PHE A 37 -13.55 8.88 -12.82
CA PHE A 37 -13.41 7.49 -12.40
C PHE A 37 -11.98 6.97 -12.65
N LEU A 38 -11.44 7.19 -13.86
CA LEU A 38 -10.06 6.82 -14.20
C LEU A 38 -9.05 7.59 -13.33
N ARG A 39 -9.26 8.89 -13.08
CA ARG A 39 -8.42 9.67 -12.15
C ARG A 39 -8.55 9.21 -10.71
N SER A 40 -9.71 8.73 -10.27
CA SER A 40 -9.88 8.18 -8.92
C SER A 40 -9.17 6.83 -8.74
N GLN A 41 -9.02 6.07 -9.82
CA GLN A 41 -8.17 4.88 -9.86
C GLN A 41 -6.68 5.27 -9.83
N LEU A 42 -6.28 6.28 -10.60
CA LEU A 42 -4.91 6.81 -10.62
C LEU A 42 -4.51 7.53 -9.32
N GLY A 43 -5.43 8.22 -8.65
CA GLY A 43 -5.20 8.95 -7.39
C GLY A 43 -5.01 8.02 -6.19
N ARG A 44 -5.53 6.79 -6.26
CA ARG A 44 -5.14 5.70 -5.35
C ARG A 44 -3.78 5.11 -5.74
N SER A 45 -3.38 5.22 -7.01
CA SER A 45 -2.23 4.53 -7.61
C SER A 45 -0.88 5.24 -7.48
N PHE A 46 -0.78 6.41 -6.85
CA PHE A 46 0.48 7.14 -6.79
C PHE A 46 1.16 7.02 -5.43
N MET A 47 2.15 6.11 -5.40
CA MET A 47 3.20 5.96 -4.38
C MET A 47 2.73 5.45 -3.02
N LEU A 48 2.39 4.17 -2.95
CA LEU A 48 2.73 3.41 -1.75
C LEU A 48 4.26 3.49 -1.59
N SER A 49 4.74 3.93 -0.43
CA SER A 49 6.16 4.20 -0.15
C SER A 49 7.11 3.24 -0.86
N GLY A 50 7.89 3.75 -1.82
CA GLY A 50 8.93 2.98 -2.51
C GLY A 50 8.49 2.05 -3.65
N ILE A 51 7.19 1.83 -3.89
CA ILE A 51 6.72 0.99 -5.00
C ILE A 51 6.62 1.82 -6.29
N ILE A 52 7.46 1.46 -7.27
CA ILE A 52 7.46 2.06 -8.60
C ILE A 52 6.89 1.05 -9.60
N GLY A 53 5.71 1.33 -10.15
CA GLY A 53 5.12 0.49 -11.20
C GLY A 53 3.70 0.92 -11.56
N ARG A 54 3.34 0.75 -12.84
CA ARG A 54 2.00 1.09 -13.37
C ARG A 54 1.33 -0.07 -14.11
N SER A 55 1.93 -1.26 -14.07
CA SER A 55 1.33 -2.45 -14.68
C SER A 55 0.06 -2.84 -13.92
N GLN A 56 -0.88 -3.49 -14.61
CA GLN A 56 -2.12 -3.94 -13.98
C GLN A 56 -1.86 -4.89 -12.80
N ALA A 57 -0.85 -5.76 -12.90
CA ALA A 57 -0.43 -6.64 -11.81
C ALA A 57 0.04 -5.86 -10.57
N MET A 58 0.82 -4.78 -10.78
CA MET A 58 1.28 -3.95 -9.66
C MET A 58 0.13 -3.17 -9.02
N LEU A 59 -0.86 -2.76 -9.80
CA LEU A 59 -2.07 -2.14 -9.26
C LEU A 59 -2.83 -3.10 -8.34
N THR A 60 -2.93 -4.38 -8.72
CA THR A 60 -3.51 -5.42 -7.86
C THR A 60 -2.72 -5.58 -6.55
N VAL A 61 -1.38 -5.65 -6.63
CA VAL A 61 -0.51 -5.71 -5.44
C VAL A 61 -0.73 -4.49 -4.54
N CYS A 62 -0.83 -3.29 -5.09
CA CYS A 62 -1.14 -2.08 -4.33
C CYS A 62 -2.51 -2.16 -3.62
N ASP A 63 -3.52 -2.73 -4.28
CA ASP A 63 -4.83 -2.95 -3.66
C ASP A 63 -4.77 -4.01 -2.55
N ASP A 64 -4.00 -5.07 -2.73
CA ASP A 64 -3.74 -6.10 -1.71
C ASP A 64 -3.05 -5.50 -0.48
N ILE A 65 -2.02 -4.68 -0.69
CA ILE A 65 -1.32 -3.97 0.38
C ILE A 65 -2.29 -3.12 1.19
N ARG A 66 -3.16 -2.33 0.53
CA ARG A 66 -4.14 -1.49 1.25
C ARG A 66 -5.13 -2.32 2.06
N ARG A 67 -5.55 -3.48 1.55
CA ARG A 67 -6.43 -4.40 2.28
C ARG A 67 -5.73 -5.06 3.46
N ALA A 68 -4.47 -5.45 3.29
CA ALA A 68 -3.68 -6.06 4.35
C ALA A 68 -3.36 -5.05 5.46
N ALA A 69 -3.05 -3.81 5.10
CA ALA A 69 -2.71 -2.76 6.05
C ALA A 69 -3.89 -2.30 6.93
N SER A 70 -5.15 -2.54 6.51
CA SER A 70 -6.34 -2.15 7.26
C SER A 70 -6.77 -3.16 8.33
N VAL A 71 -6.12 -4.33 8.40
CA VAL A 71 -6.44 -5.39 9.35
C VAL A 71 -5.25 -5.70 10.24
N ASP A 72 -5.52 -6.11 11.47
CA ASP A 72 -4.50 -6.57 12.41
C ASP A 72 -4.29 -8.08 12.25
N ALA A 73 -3.61 -8.47 11.17
CA ALA A 73 -3.36 -9.87 10.83
C ALA A 73 -1.95 -10.06 10.24
N ASN A 74 -1.42 -11.27 10.38
CA ASN A 74 -0.14 -11.65 9.76
C ASN A 74 -0.29 -11.74 8.23
N VAL A 75 0.69 -11.21 7.50
CA VAL A 75 0.70 -11.16 6.04
C VAL A 75 1.85 -12.02 5.50
N LEU A 76 1.54 -12.93 4.58
CA LEU A 76 2.53 -13.71 3.85
C LEU A 76 2.77 -13.09 2.47
N ILE A 77 4.02 -12.72 2.19
CA ILE A 77 4.41 -12.11 0.91
C ILE A 77 5.15 -13.15 0.07
N LEU A 78 4.53 -13.58 -1.03
CA LEU A 78 5.10 -14.55 -1.96
C LEU A 78 5.69 -13.84 -3.18
N GLY A 79 6.87 -14.28 -3.61
CA GLY A 79 7.52 -13.74 -4.79
C GLY A 79 8.94 -14.26 -4.94
N GLU A 80 9.47 -14.18 -6.15
CA GLU A 80 10.83 -14.56 -6.47
C GLU A 80 11.86 -13.72 -5.69
N SER A 81 13.10 -14.20 -5.63
CA SER A 81 14.19 -13.42 -5.05
C SER A 81 14.41 -12.14 -5.86
N GLY A 82 14.59 -11.00 -5.18
CA GLY A 82 14.71 -9.69 -5.83
C GLY A 82 13.41 -9.06 -6.33
N ALA A 83 12.24 -9.68 -6.11
CA ALA A 83 10.94 -9.12 -6.51
C ALA A 83 10.47 -7.91 -5.68
N GLY A 84 11.26 -7.45 -4.70
CA GLY A 84 10.92 -6.31 -3.85
C GLY A 84 9.96 -6.63 -2.70
N LYS A 85 10.00 -7.86 -2.15
CA LYS A 85 9.15 -8.28 -1.01
C LYS A 85 9.29 -7.37 0.20
N GLU A 86 10.51 -6.91 0.50
CA GLU A 86 10.76 -5.95 1.58
C GLU A 86 10.05 -4.61 1.34
N VAL A 87 10.01 -4.14 0.09
CA VAL A 87 9.28 -2.90 -0.28
C VAL A 87 7.78 -3.07 -0.06
N VAL A 88 7.23 -4.25 -0.38
CA VAL A 88 5.83 -4.58 -0.12
C VAL A 88 5.53 -4.63 1.39
N ALA A 89 6.42 -5.23 2.19
CA ALA A 89 6.28 -5.28 3.65
C ALA A 89 6.32 -3.86 4.26
N ARG A 90 7.29 -3.05 3.84
CA ARG A 90 7.44 -1.65 4.26
C ARG A 90 6.20 -0.83 3.90
N ALA A 91 5.71 -0.95 2.66
CA ALA A 91 4.51 -0.28 2.21
C ALA A 91 3.27 -0.69 3.01
N THR A 92 3.15 -1.96 3.38
CA THR A 92 2.05 -2.46 4.23
C THR A 92 2.11 -1.82 5.61
N HIS A 93 3.28 -1.79 6.26
CA HIS A 93 3.47 -1.14 7.55
C HIS A 93 3.15 0.36 7.48
N ASP A 94 3.69 1.07 6.49
CA ASP A 94 3.51 2.53 6.32
C ASP A 94 2.05 2.93 6.10
N ASN A 95 1.20 2.02 5.64
CA ASN A 95 -0.22 2.25 5.38
C ASN A 95 -1.14 1.65 6.46
N SER A 96 -0.56 1.07 7.50
CA SER A 96 -1.30 0.45 8.60
C SER A 96 -1.59 1.44 9.73
N SER A 97 -2.40 1.03 10.71
CA SER A 97 -2.57 1.76 11.97
C SER A 97 -1.29 1.87 12.80
N ARG A 98 -0.27 1.07 12.48
CA ARG A 98 1.05 1.06 13.11
C ARG A 98 2.06 2.00 12.41
N GLN A 99 1.60 2.84 11.49
CA GLN A 99 2.44 3.84 10.84
C GLN A 99 3.19 4.69 11.87
N GLY A 100 4.50 4.87 11.67
CA GLY A 100 5.36 5.63 12.58
C GLY A 100 5.82 4.86 13.83
N ARG A 101 5.41 3.60 13.99
CA ARG A 101 5.95 2.66 14.98
C ARG A 101 7.20 1.96 14.43
N PRO A 102 7.96 1.22 15.27
CA PRO A 102 9.11 0.48 14.79
C PRO A 102 8.75 -0.49 13.67
N PHE A 103 9.64 -0.61 12.70
CA PHE A 103 9.60 -1.66 11.69
C PHE A 103 10.96 -2.33 11.69
N VAL A 104 10.96 -3.59 12.09
CA VAL A 104 12.17 -4.40 12.21
C VAL A 104 12.13 -5.43 11.10
N ALA A 105 13.08 -5.35 10.17
CA ALA A 105 13.26 -6.34 9.13
C ALA A 105 14.43 -7.25 9.48
N ILE A 106 14.22 -8.56 9.39
CA ILE A 106 15.24 -9.58 9.63
C ILE A 106 15.25 -10.57 8.46
N ASN A 107 16.43 -10.88 7.96
CA ASN A 107 16.61 -11.97 7.02
C ASN A 107 16.96 -13.24 7.80
N CYS A 108 16.05 -14.22 7.79
CA CYS A 108 16.21 -15.47 8.54
C CYS A 108 17.32 -16.35 7.98
N GLY A 109 17.62 -16.25 6.68
CA GLY A 109 18.72 -16.98 6.03
C GLY A 109 20.11 -16.49 6.43
N ALA A 110 20.23 -15.26 6.94
CA ALA A 110 21.50 -14.68 7.40
C ALA A 110 21.87 -15.07 8.84
N ILE A 111 20.95 -15.65 9.61
CA ILE A 111 21.14 -15.96 11.04
C ILE A 111 21.34 -17.47 11.22
N PRO A 112 22.41 -17.90 11.90
CA PRO A 112 22.59 -19.30 12.27
C PRO A 112 21.39 -19.81 13.09
N ARG A 113 20.91 -21.01 12.78
CA ARG A 113 19.70 -21.58 13.40
C ARG A 113 19.80 -21.62 14.93
N GLU A 114 21.00 -21.87 15.45
CA GLU A 114 21.29 -21.96 16.88
C GLU A 114 21.14 -20.62 17.61
N LEU A 115 21.25 -19.50 16.89
CA LEU A 115 21.15 -18.14 17.44
C LEU A 115 19.80 -17.47 17.16
N MET A 116 18.96 -18.08 16.31
CA MET A 116 17.69 -17.50 15.89
C MET A 116 16.78 -17.18 17.08
N GLU A 117 16.66 -18.10 18.04
CA GLU A 117 15.85 -17.88 19.24
C GLU A 117 16.38 -16.74 20.10
N ALA A 118 17.71 -16.68 20.31
CA ALA A 118 18.34 -15.66 21.12
C ALA A 118 18.28 -14.25 20.49
N GLU A 119 18.23 -14.14 19.16
CA GLU A 119 18.03 -12.86 18.47
C GLU A 119 16.53 -12.46 18.46
N LEU A 120 15.61 -13.39 18.23
CA LEU A 120 14.17 -13.08 18.21
C LEU A 120 13.62 -12.71 19.58
N PHE A 121 13.92 -13.53 20.59
CA PHE A 121 13.37 -13.41 21.94
C PHE A 121 14.30 -12.69 22.92
N GLY A 122 15.55 -12.46 22.52
CA GLY A 122 16.57 -11.97 23.44
C GLY A 122 17.10 -13.08 24.34
N HIS A 123 18.01 -12.71 25.23
CA HIS A 123 18.54 -13.63 26.22
C HIS A 123 18.98 -12.89 27.48
N GLU A 124 18.88 -13.60 28.61
CA GLU A 124 19.46 -13.14 29.87
C GLU A 124 20.92 -13.59 30.00
N ARG A 125 21.68 -12.86 30.82
CA ARG A 125 23.06 -13.22 31.14
C ARG A 125 23.13 -14.66 31.66
N GLY A 126 23.94 -15.49 31.01
CA GLY A 126 24.15 -16.90 31.35
C GLY A 126 23.18 -17.89 30.68
N ALA A 127 22.32 -17.45 29.75
CA ALA A 127 21.40 -18.34 29.03
C ALA A 127 22.12 -19.42 28.19
N PHE A 128 23.33 -19.14 27.68
CA PHE A 128 24.18 -20.08 26.95
C PHE A 128 25.67 -19.75 27.16
N THR A 129 26.56 -20.67 26.78
CA THR A 129 28.02 -20.47 26.80
C THR A 129 28.40 -19.30 25.90
N GLY A 130 28.78 -18.17 26.51
CA GLY A 130 29.11 -16.91 25.81
C GLY A 130 28.16 -15.75 26.09
N ALA A 131 27.00 -15.99 26.73
CA ALA A 131 26.04 -14.96 27.12
C ALA A 131 26.53 -14.13 28.33
N GLN A 132 27.52 -13.25 28.09
CA GLN A 132 28.12 -12.41 29.13
C GLN A 132 27.21 -11.27 29.59
N PHE A 133 26.25 -10.85 28.76
CA PHE A 133 25.32 -9.76 29.01
C PHE A 133 23.90 -10.16 28.61
N SER A 134 22.90 -9.50 29.19
CA SER A 134 21.51 -9.62 28.75
C SER A 134 21.30 -8.76 27.50
N ARG A 135 20.47 -9.22 26.56
CA ARG A 135 20.14 -8.49 25.33
C ARG A 135 18.66 -8.63 25.01
N GLU A 136 18.02 -7.49 24.73
CA GLU A 136 16.62 -7.42 24.29
C GLU A 136 16.44 -8.09 22.93
N GLY A 137 15.29 -8.74 22.74
CA GLY A 137 14.94 -9.45 21.52
C GLY A 137 14.41 -8.54 20.41
N LEU A 138 14.45 -9.01 19.17
CA LEU A 138 13.86 -8.28 18.03
C LEU A 138 12.34 -8.13 18.13
N LEU A 139 11.66 -9.06 18.82
CA LEU A 139 10.23 -8.93 19.12
C LEU A 139 9.95 -7.73 20.05
N GLU A 140 10.81 -7.52 21.04
CA GLU A 140 10.72 -6.38 21.96
C GLU A 140 11.05 -5.08 21.23
N ALA A 141 12.08 -5.08 20.38
CA ALA A 141 12.43 -3.93 19.53
C ALA A 141 11.31 -3.54 18.54
N ALA A 142 10.49 -4.52 18.13
CA ALA A 142 9.34 -4.33 17.25
C ALA A 142 8.03 -4.06 18.01
N ASP A 143 8.06 -3.88 19.33
CA ASP A 143 6.85 -3.73 20.14
C ASP A 143 5.98 -2.54 19.67
N GLY A 144 4.67 -2.79 19.60
CA GLY A 144 3.69 -1.87 19.02
C GLY A 144 3.87 -1.57 17.52
N GLY A 145 4.85 -2.18 16.86
CA GLY A 145 5.26 -1.95 15.48
C GLY A 145 5.04 -3.16 14.58
N THR A 146 5.99 -3.45 13.69
CA THR A 146 5.92 -4.58 12.75
C THR A 146 7.26 -5.28 12.67
N LEU A 147 7.26 -6.61 12.78
CA LEU A 147 8.39 -7.47 12.50
C LEU A 147 8.20 -8.12 11.12
N PHE A 148 9.15 -7.91 10.21
CA PHE A 148 9.19 -8.54 8.90
C PHE A 148 10.27 -9.63 8.88
N LEU A 149 9.85 -10.88 8.65
CA LEU A 149 10.71 -12.04 8.51
C LEU A 149 10.89 -12.35 7.02
N ASP A 150 12.06 -12.03 6.47
CA ASP A 150 12.42 -12.45 5.12
C ASP A 150 13.00 -13.87 5.13
N GLU A 151 12.75 -14.61 4.06
CA GLU A 151 13.17 -16.02 3.90
C GLU A 151 12.67 -16.97 5.02
N VAL A 152 11.41 -16.81 5.42
CA VAL A 152 10.70 -17.69 6.37
C VAL A 152 10.22 -19.01 5.74
#